data_AF-A0A497D196-F1
#
_entry.id   AF-A0A497D196-F1
#
_cell.length_a   1.000
_cell.length_b   1.000
_cell.length_c   1.000
_cell.angle_alpha   90.00
_cell.angle_beta   90.00
_cell.angle_gamma   90.00
#
_symmetry.space_group_name_H-M   'P 1'
#
loop_
_entity.id
_entity.type
_entity.pdbx_description
1 polymer ?
#
loop_
_entity_poly.entity_id
_entity_poly.type
_entity_poly.pdbx_seq_one_letter_code
_entity_poly.pdbx_strand_id
1 'polypeptide(L)'
;HFPDSLKYKTSGGRTVYGGGGIMPDIFVPFDSIRYNQLFSSLIRKGVFNAYVNEYLDKNRKKLMKKYAAFSQFKDGYLLSDDDFDVFIAQAEEKEVLTEENRKELNESFVRLQLKALIARNLYDTEAYFEVLSLVDHEINKALEALNDQDVFNSYGFGDK
;
A
#
# COMPACT_ATOMS: atom_id res chain seq x y z
N HIS A 1 -17.56 -32.88 -5.06
CA HIS A 1 -18.30 -33.08 -3.80
C HIS A 1 -17.37 -32.73 -2.64
N PHE A 2 -17.54 -31.56 -2.03
CA PHE A 2 -16.82 -31.19 -0.79
C PHE A 2 -17.64 -31.61 0.43
N PRO A 3 -17.02 -32.09 1.52
CA PRO A 3 -17.73 -32.57 2.71
C PRO A 3 -18.43 -31.43 3.47
N ASP A 4 -19.63 -31.72 3.99
CA ASP A 4 -20.62 -30.76 4.51
C ASP A 4 -20.29 -30.20 5.93
N SER A 5 -19.08 -30.43 6.44
CA SER A 5 -18.70 -30.17 7.84
C SER A 5 -17.98 -28.83 8.10
N LEU A 6 -17.90 -27.94 7.10
CA LEU A 6 -17.09 -26.71 7.19
C LEU A 6 -17.89 -25.40 7.21
N LYS A 7 -19.21 -25.42 7.38
CA LYS A 7 -20.03 -24.19 7.39
C LYS A 7 -20.17 -23.62 8.80
N TYR A 8 -19.59 -22.44 9.04
CA TYR A 8 -19.84 -21.65 10.24
C TYR A 8 -20.63 -20.39 9.88
N LYS A 9 -21.52 -19.94 10.76
CA LYS A 9 -22.24 -18.68 10.61
C LYS A 9 -21.63 -17.64 11.54
N THR A 10 -21.20 -16.51 10.98
CA THR A 10 -20.85 -15.34 11.79
C THR A 10 -22.11 -14.75 12.42
N SER A 11 -21.97 -14.00 13.52
CA SER A 11 -23.08 -13.31 14.20
C SER A 11 -23.87 -12.35 13.28
N GLY A 12 -23.28 -11.94 12.15
CA GLY A 12 -23.93 -11.16 11.09
C GLY A 12 -24.53 -11.99 9.94
N GLY A 13 -24.71 -13.30 10.09
CA GLY A 13 -25.44 -14.15 9.13
C GLY A 13 -24.66 -14.63 7.90
N ARG A 14 -23.39 -14.22 7.74
CA ARG A 14 -22.54 -14.70 6.64
C ARG A 14 -22.11 -16.15 6.89
N THR A 15 -22.31 -17.00 5.89
CA THR A 15 -21.82 -18.39 5.89
C THR A 15 -20.36 -18.38 5.48
N VAL A 16 -19.47 -18.76 6.39
CA VAL A 16 -18.03 -18.89 6.13
C VAL A 16 -17.66 -20.38 6.08
N TYR A 17 -16.74 -20.72 5.19
CA TYR A 17 -16.23 -22.08 5.04
C TYR A 17 -14.87 -22.19 5.76
N GLY A 18 -14.74 -23.10 6.71
CA GLY A 18 -13.47 -23.33 7.42
C GLY A 18 -12.43 -23.93 6.47
N GLY A 19 -11.28 -23.28 6.30
CA GLY A 19 -10.18 -23.84 5.48
C GLY A 19 -9.21 -22.85 4.84
N GLY A 20 -9.48 -21.55 4.85
CA GLY A 20 -8.52 -20.56 4.35
C GLY A 20 -9.13 -19.20 4.08
N GLY A 21 -8.93 -18.27 5.01
CA GLY A 21 -9.14 -16.84 4.82
C GLY A 21 -10.60 -16.38 4.81
N ILE A 22 -10.87 -15.31 5.53
CA ILE A 22 -12.12 -14.55 5.37
C ILE A 22 -12.07 -13.99 3.94
N MET A 23 -12.96 -14.44 3.05
CA MET A 23 -13.07 -13.89 1.70
C MET A 23 -13.60 -12.45 1.81
N PRO A 24 -12.87 -11.43 1.29
CA PRO A 24 -13.37 -10.07 1.28
C PRO A 24 -14.56 -9.97 0.31
N ASP A 25 -15.54 -9.14 0.66
CA ASP A 25 -16.74 -8.90 -0.15
C ASP A 25 -16.41 -8.17 -1.49
N ILE A 26 -15.18 -7.67 -1.64
CA ILE A 26 -14.63 -7.08 -2.87
C ILE A 26 -13.37 -7.85 -3.24
N PHE A 27 -13.41 -8.57 -4.37
CA PHE A 27 -12.25 -9.22 -4.95
C PHE A 27 -11.49 -8.22 -5.82
N VAL A 28 -10.48 -7.56 -5.23
CA VAL A 28 -9.52 -6.75 -5.99
C VAL A 28 -8.51 -7.72 -6.60
N PRO A 29 -8.40 -7.81 -7.95
CA PRO A 29 -7.43 -8.70 -8.57
C PRO A 29 -6.02 -8.32 -8.12
N PHE A 30 -5.18 -9.34 -7.91
CA PHE A 30 -3.76 -9.20 -7.61
C PHE A 30 -3.11 -8.45 -8.78
N ASP A 31 -2.95 -7.15 -8.59
CA ASP A 31 -2.52 -6.23 -9.64
C ASP A 31 -1.06 -6.55 -9.98
N SER A 32 -0.83 -7.36 -11.01
CA SER A 32 0.50 -7.85 -11.42
C SER A 32 1.45 -6.72 -11.82
N ILE A 33 0.90 -5.52 -12.09
CA ILE A 33 1.64 -4.29 -12.34
C ILE A 33 2.30 -3.76 -11.04
N ARG A 34 1.68 -3.97 -9.88
CA ARG A 34 2.23 -3.56 -8.57
C ARG A 34 3.30 -4.51 -8.09
N TYR A 35 3.09 -5.80 -8.30
CA TYR A 35 3.97 -6.86 -7.83
C TYR A 35 4.75 -7.47 -9.00
N ASN A 36 5.75 -6.74 -9.48
CA ASN A 36 6.65 -7.19 -10.54
C ASN A 36 7.98 -7.74 -9.98
N GLN A 37 8.85 -8.19 -10.88
CA GLN A 37 10.14 -8.79 -10.51
C GLN A 37 11.04 -7.80 -9.76
N LEU A 38 11.06 -6.54 -10.18
CA LEU A 38 11.83 -5.48 -9.53
C LEU A 38 11.36 -5.27 -8.08
N PHE A 39 10.06 -5.09 -7.86
CA PHE A 39 9.49 -4.95 -6.51
C PHE A 39 9.81 -6.16 -5.62
N SER A 40 9.66 -7.37 -6.17
CA SER A 40 10.03 -8.61 -5.47
C SER A 40 11.52 -8.63 -5.09
N SER A 41 12.40 -8.14 -5.97
CA SER A 41 13.84 -8.03 -5.69
C SER A 41 14.14 -7.01 -4.60
N LEU A 42 13.45 -5.85 -4.59
CA LEU A 42 13.58 -4.84 -3.53
C LEU A 42 13.25 -5.44 -2.15
N ILE A 43 12.22 -6.29 -2.07
CA ILE A 43 11.87 -7.03 -0.85
C ILE A 43 12.95 -8.06 -0.50
N ARG A 44 13.29 -8.97 -1.43
CA ARG A 44 14.21 -10.09 -1.17
C ARG A 44 15.60 -9.62 -0.75
N LYS A 45 16.08 -8.51 -1.32
CA LYS A 45 17.37 -7.90 -1.02
C LYS A 45 17.32 -6.99 0.21
N GLY A 46 16.15 -6.86 0.84
CA GLY A 46 15.97 -6.12 2.08
C GLY A 46 16.07 -4.60 1.95
N VAL A 47 15.95 -4.04 0.74
CA VAL A 47 16.11 -2.60 0.47
C VAL A 47 15.11 -1.80 1.30
N PHE A 48 13.84 -2.21 1.29
CA PHE A 48 12.78 -1.57 2.08
C PHE A 48 13.09 -1.50 3.58
N ASN A 49 13.47 -2.64 4.18
CA ASN A 49 13.71 -2.69 5.62
C ASN A 49 14.97 -1.91 6.00
N ALA A 50 16.03 -1.98 5.18
CA ALA A 50 17.26 -1.21 5.39
C ALA A 50 16.97 0.29 5.41
N TYR A 51 16.29 0.79 4.38
CA TYR A 51 15.89 2.19 4.28
C TYR A 51 15.03 2.62 5.47
N VAL A 52 13.95 1.88 5.79
CA VAL A 52 13.01 2.27 6.85
C VAL A 52 13.69 2.33 8.21
N ASN A 53 14.61 1.40 8.50
CA ASN A 53 15.39 1.42 9.73
C ASN A 53 16.25 2.69 9.82
N GLU A 54 17.04 2.97 8.79
CA GLU A 54 17.91 4.16 8.76
C GLU A 54 17.11 5.47 8.81
N TYR A 55 16.00 5.52 8.08
CA TYR A 55 15.10 6.66 8.06
C TYR A 55 14.54 6.95 9.45
N LEU A 56 14.08 5.91 10.16
CA LEU A 56 13.51 6.04 11.49
C LEU A 56 14.56 6.33 12.55
N ASP A 57 15.78 5.82 12.44
CA ASP A 57 16.86 6.17 13.38
C ASP A 57 17.09 7.69 13.43
N LYS A 58 16.97 8.36 12.27
CA LYS A 58 17.12 9.81 12.15
C LYS A 58 15.83 10.58 12.48
N ASN A 59 14.66 10.06 12.11
CA ASN A 59 13.41 10.83 12.09
C ASN A 59 12.38 10.44 13.16
N ARG A 60 12.52 9.31 13.86
CA ARG A 60 11.48 8.75 14.75
C ARG A 60 10.95 9.74 15.78
N LYS A 61 11.83 10.46 16.49
CA LYS A 61 11.41 11.43 17.52
C LYS A 61 10.58 12.59 16.93
N LYS A 62 10.98 13.10 15.77
CA LYS A 62 10.28 14.17 15.06
C LYS A 62 8.92 13.69 14.56
N LEU A 63 8.85 12.49 14.00
CA LEU A 63 7.61 11.89 13.51
C LEU A 63 6.63 11.63 14.65
N MET A 64 7.07 11.02 15.76
CA MET A 64 6.21 10.77 16.92
C MET A 64 5.74 12.04 17.62
N LYS A 65 6.54 13.12 17.57
CA LYS A 65 6.10 14.42 18.07
C LYS A 65 5.06 15.09 17.17
N LYS A 66 5.20 14.97 15.85
CA LYS A 66 4.29 15.58 14.86
C LYS A 66 2.99 14.79 14.71
N TYR A 67 3.09 13.46 14.78
CA TYR A 67 1.99 12.52 14.60
C TYR A 67 1.96 11.61 15.82
N ALA A 68 1.29 12.05 16.88
CA ALA A 68 1.19 11.29 18.13
C ALA A 68 0.20 10.13 18.00
N ALA A 69 -0.84 10.30 17.17
CA ALA A 69 -1.81 9.28 16.84
C ALA A 69 -1.63 8.80 15.39
N PHE A 70 -1.89 7.51 15.16
CA PHE A 70 -1.80 6.91 13.83
C PHE A 70 -2.68 7.62 12.79
N SER A 71 -3.90 8.05 13.14
CA SER A 71 -4.79 8.78 12.22
C SER A 71 -4.12 10.04 11.66
N GLN A 72 -3.39 10.80 12.49
CA GLN A 72 -2.66 11.99 12.05
C GLN A 72 -1.56 11.64 11.05
N PHE A 73 -0.87 10.52 11.26
CA PHE A 73 0.14 10.04 10.32
C PHE A 73 -0.50 9.52 9.03
N LYS A 74 -1.57 8.74 9.14
CA LYS A 74 -2.29 8.16 8.00
C LYS A 74 -2.71 9.25 7.02
N ASP A 75 -3.31 10.32 7.53
CA ASP A 75 -3.87 11.40 6.70
C ASP A 75 -2.83 12.48 6.34
N GLY A 76 -1.82 12.70 7.20
CA GLY A 76 -0.93 13.86 7.11
C GLY A 76 0.53 13.57 6.81
N TYR A 77 0.96 12.30 6.75
CA TYR A 77 2.33 11.94 6.38
C TYR A 77 2.43 11.53 4.91
N LEU A 78 3.41 12.14 4.24
CA LEU A 78 3.85 11.81 2.89
C LEU A 78 5.38 11.72 2.93
N LEU A 79 5.92 10.69 2.26
CA LEU A 79 7.36 10.59 2.05
C LEU A 79 7.76 11.64 1.01
N SER A 80 8.69 12.53 1.34
CA SER A 80 9.14 13.56 0.40
C SER A 80 9.90 12.94 -0.77
N ASP A 81 10.09 13.73 -1.84
CA ASP A 81 10.89 13.30 -2.99
C ASP A 81 12.35 13.09 -2.60
N ASP A 82 12.95 14.01 -1.84
CA ASP A 82 14.32 13.85 -1.32
C ASP A 82 14.49 12.55 -0.51
N ASP A 83 13.53 12.23 0.35
CA ASP A 83 13.57 11.01 1.15
C ASP A 83 13.44 9.77 0.25
N PHE A 84 12.63 9.86 -0.80
CA PHE A 84 12.47 8.77 -1.77
C PHE A 84 13.70 8.59 -2.67
N ASP A 85 14.37 9.67 -3.06
CA ASP A 85 15.61 9.61 -3.83
C ASP A 85 16.74 8.91 -3.05
N VAL A 86 16.77 9.06 -1.72
CA VAL A 86 17.65 8.27 -0.86
C VAL A 86 17.32 6.78 -0.92
N PHE A 87 16.03 6.41 -0.98
CA PHE A 87 15.64 5.01 -1.18
C PHE A 87 16.09 4.48 -2.56
N ILE A 88 15.93 5.28 -3.61
CA ILE A 88 16.39 4.96 -4.97
C ILE A 88 17.90 4.70 -4.98
N ALA A 89 18.69 5.60 -4.39
CA ALA A 89 20.13 5.44 -4.30
C ALA A 89 20.54 4.15 -3.55
N GLN A 90 19.83 3.77 -2.49
CA GLN A 90 20.07 2.50 -1.80
C GLN A 90 19.71 1.27 -2.63
N ALA A 91 18.67 1.37 -3.47
CA ALA A 91 18.29 0.31 -4.39
C ALA A 91 19.35 0.12 -5.50
N GLU A 92 19.94 1.21 -5.98
CA GLU A 92 21.03 1.22 -6.96
C GLU A 92 22.34 0.69 -6.35
N GLU A 93 22.71 1.12 -5.14
CA GLU A 93 23.89 0.63 -4.40
C GLU A 93 23.83 -0.88 -4.17
N LYS A 94 22.63 -1.43 -3.98
CA LYS A 94 22.39 -2.87 -3.82
C LYS A 94 22.24 -3.63 -5.14
N GLU A 95 22.47 -2.95 -6.27
CA GLU A 95 22.37 -3.48 -7.63
C GLU A 95 20.98 -4.08 -7.95
N VAL A 96 19.93 -3.53 -7.31
CA VAL A 96 18.54 -3.98 -7.53
C VAL A 96 17.85 -3.11 -8.57
N LEU A 97 18.03 -1.80 -8.48
CA LEU A 97 17.53 -0.83 -9.43
C LEU A 97 18.66 -0.43 -10.38
N THR A 98 18.37 -0.45 -11.68
CA THR A 98 19.27 -0.01 -12.74
C THR A 98 18.51 0.88 -13.71
N GLU A 99 19.23 1.66 -14.52
CA GLU A 99 18.62 2.48 -15.58
C GLU A 99 17.70 1.67 -16.51
N GLU A 100 18.08 0.42 -16.81
CA GLU A 100 17.33 -0.46 -17.71
C GLU A 100 15.97 -0.89 -17.14
N ASN A 101 15.92 -1.16 -15.82
CA ASN A 101 14.72 -1.65 -15.15
C ASN A 101 13.94 -0.55 -14.42
N ARG A 102 14.44 0.70 -14.38
CA ARG A 102 13.78 1.84 -13.72
C ARG A 102 12.35 2.10 -14.20
N LYS A 103 12.07 1.86 -15.49
CA LYS A 103 10.72 1.95 -16.07
C LYS A 103 9.71 0.97 -15.47
N GLU A 104 10.19 -0.12 -14.85
CA GLU A 104 9.35 -1.11 -14.18
C GLU A 104 9.05 -0.69 -12.74
N LEU A 105 9.67 0.37 -12.23
CA LEU A 105 9.43 0.84 -10.87
C LEU A 105 8.07 1.54 -10.79
N ASN A 106 7.14 0.95 -10.04
CA ASN A 106 5.91 1.62 -9.66
C ASN A 106 6.18 2.49 -8.42
N GLU A 107 6.64 3.73 -8.63
CA GLU A 107 7.03 4.64 -7.54
C GLU A 107 5.91 4.85 -6.52
N SER A 108 4.67 5.04 -6.97
CA SER A 108 3.52 5.23 -6.08
C SER A 108 3.32 4.04 -5.14
N PHE A 109 3.44 2.81 -5.67
CA PHE A 109 3.31 1.60 -4.86
C PHE A 109 4.50 1.39 -3.91
N VAL A 110 5.71 1.71 -4.35
CA VAL A 110 6.91 1.65 -3.49
C VAL A 110 6.81 2.66 -2.35
N ARG A 111 6.37 3.89 -2.61
CA ARG A 111 6.13 4.92 -1.59
C ARG A 111 5.06 4.50 -0.59
N LEU A 112 3.97 3.88 -1.08
CA LEU A 112 2.95 3.31 -0.21
C LEU A 112 3.54 2.23 0.70
N GLN A 113 4.32 1.30 0.14
CA GLN A 113 4.99 0.24 0.89
C GLN A 113 5.92 0.82 1.97
N LEU A 114 6.69 1.86 1.63
CA LEU A 114 7.54 2.58 2.58
C LEU A 114 6.71 3.24 3.68
N LYS A 115 5.65 3.98 3.34
CA LYS A 115 4.72 4.60 4.30
C LYS A 115 4.12 3.57 5.25
N ALA A 116 3.68 2.42 4.73
CA ALA A 116 3.12 1.33 5.53
C ALA A 116 4.14 0.72 6.48
N LEU A 117 5.37 0.48 6.02
CA LEU A 117 6.45 -0.03 6.87
C LEU A 117 6.89 0.97 7.93
N ILE A 118 6.93 2.26 7.61
CA ILE A 118 7.19 3.33 8.58
C ILE A 118 6.07 3.36 9.63
N ALA A 119 4.81 3.32 9.21
CA ALA A 119 3.66 3.24 10.12
C ALA A 119 3.79 2.04 11.06
N ARG A 120 4.14 0.87 10.52
CA ARG A 120 4.32 -0.37 11.30
C ARG A 120 5.31 -0.20 12.44
N ASN A 121 6.45 0.41 12.15
CA ASN A 121 7.54 0.57 13.10
C ASN A 121 7.31 1.70 14.11
N LEU A 122 6.40 2.64 13.80
CA LEU A 122 6.03 3.74 14.68
C LEU A 122 4.85 3.39 15.60
N TYR A 123 3.91 2.57 15.12
CA TYR A 123 2.67 2.24 15.82
C TYR A 123 2.56 0.72 16.05
N ASP A 124 2.02 -0.02 15.08
CA ASP A 124 1.74 -1.46 15.20
C ASP A 124 1.51 -2.12 13.83
N THR A 125 1.19 -3.42 13.83
CA THR A 125 0.99 -4.18 12.60
C THR A 125 -0.31 -3.80 11.90
N GLU A 126 -1.33 -3.39 12.65
CA GLU A 126 -2.62 -2.94 12.16
C GLU A 126 -2.46 -1.66 11.30
N ALA A 127 -1.64 -0.72 11.76
CA ALA A 127 -1.31 0.51 11.03
C ALA A 127 -0.70 0.24 9.63
N TYR A 128 0.07 -0.84 9.47
CA TYR A 128 0.58 -1.25 8.16
C TYR A 128 -0.55 -1.57 7.18
N PHE A 129 -1.49 -2.42 7.60
CA PHE A 129 -2.60 -2.86 6.76
C PHE A 129 -3.60 -1.73 6.50
N GLU A 130 -3.82 -0.84 7.47
CA GLU A 130 -4.65 0.35 7.27
C GLU A 130 -4.06 1.36 6.28
N VAL A 131 -2.73 1.49 6.20
CA VAL A 131 -2.11 2.32 5.15
C VAL A 131 -2.29 1.67 3.78
N LEU A 132 -2.09 0.36 3.67
CA LEU A 132 -2.23 -0.34 2.40
C LEU A 132 -3.68 -0.33 1.88
N SER A 133 -4.66 -0.43 2.77
CA SER A 133 -6.09 -0.44 2.39
C SER A 133 -6.59 0.88 1.80
N LEU A 134 -5.89 2.00 2.06
CA LEU A 134 -6.21 3.29 1.45
C LEU A 134 -6.17 3.23 -0.08
N VAL A 135 -5.23 2.46 -0.64
CA VAL A 135 -5.12 2.33 -2.09
C VAL A 135 -6.30 1.57 -2.67
N ASP A 136 -6.76 0.51 -2.02
CA ASP A 136 -7.98 -0.18 -2.46
C ASP A 136 -9.17 0.78 -2.42
N HIS A 137 -9.33 1.56 -1.35
CA HIS A 137 -10.42 2.52 -1.23
C HIS A 137 -10.31 3.70 -2.23
N GLU A 138 -9.14 4.28 -2.42
CA GLU A 138 -8.92 5.40 -3.36
C GLU A 138 -9.03 4.94 -4.82
N ILE A 139 -8.50 3.76 -5.16
CA ILE A 139 -8.65 3.20 -6.49
C ILE A 139 -10.08 2.79 -6.74
N ASN A 140 -10.76 2.14 -5.79
CA ASN A 140 -12.17 1.81 -5.96
C ASN A 140 -13.00 3.07 -6.15
N LYS A 141 -12.76 4.14 -5.37
CA LYS A 141 -13.42 5.44 -5.59
C LYS A 141 -13.06 6.07 -6.93
N ALA A 142 -11.81 5.98 -7.37
CA ALA A 142 -11.39 6.50 -8.66
C ALA A 142 -12.03 5.71 -9.82
N LEU A 143 -12.09 4.38 -9.71
CA LEU A 143 -12.75 3.50 -10.68
C LEU A 143 -14.27 3.69 -10.68
N GLU A 144 -14.89 3.89 -9.52
CA GLU A 144 -16.31 4.26 -9.39
C GLU A 144 -16.56 5.60 -10.10
N ALA A 145 -15.74 6.62 -9.85
CA ALA A 145 -15.86 7.92 -10.51
C ALA A 145 -15.57 7.88 -12.02
N LEU A 146 -14.73 6.95 -12.49
CA LEU A 146 -14.44 6.75 -13.92
C LEU A 146 -15.51 5.92 -14.64
N ASN A 147 -16.21 5.04 -13.93
CA ASN A 147 -17.29 4.21 -14.48
C ASN A 147 -18.68 4.85 -14.36
N ASP A 148 -18.79 5.99 -13.66
CA ASP A 148 -20.02 6.76 -13.55
C ASP A 148 -20.01 7.93 -14.55
N GLN A 149 -20.65 7.71 -15.71
CA GLN A 149 -20.73 8.68 -16.82
C GLN A 149 -21.36 10.02 -16.40
N ASP A 150 -22.07 10.06 -15.26
CA ASP A 150 -22.78 11.25 -14.78
C ASP A 150 -21.89 12.21 -13.96
N VAL A 151 -20.83 11.71 -13.31
CA VAL A 151 -19.91 12.56 -12.52
C VAL A 151 -18.97 13.35 -13.42
N PHE A 152 -18.50 12.76 -14.53
CA PHE A 152 -17.63 13.42 -15.52
C PHE A 152 -18.27 14.70 -16.10
N ASN A 153 -19.60 14.69 -16.32
CA ASN A 153 -20.34 15.84 -16.84
C ASN A 153 -20.60 16.93 -15.78
N SER A 154 -20.53 16.59 -14.49
CA SER A 154 -20.79 17.54 -13.40
C SER A 154 -19.61 18.47 -13.04
N TYR A 155 -18.40 18.15 -13.51
CA TYR A 155 -17.19 18.98 -13.29
C TYR A 155 -16.90 19.97 -14.44
N GLY A 156 -17.80 20.10 -15.41
CA GLY A 156 -17.75 21.20 -16.38
C GLY A 156 -16.62 21.13 -17.42
N PHE A 157 -15.97 19.98 -17.61
CA PHE A 157 -14.97 19.78 -18.68
C PHE A 157 -15.60 19.33 -20.02
N GLY A 158 -16.93 19.36 -20.14
CA GLY A 158 -17.64 19.17 -21.39
C GLY A 158 -17.75 20.49 -22.16
N ASP A 159 -16.69 20.90 -22.86
CA ASP A 159 -16.79 21.95 -23.87
C ASP A 159 -16.98 21.33 -25.27
N LYS A 160 -18.25 21.39 -25.71
CA LYS A 160 -18.82 21.34 -27.07
C LYS A 160 -18.69 20.09 -27.94
#